data_AF-A0A9D9C2V7-F1
#
_entry.id   AF-A0A9D9C2V7-F1
#
_cell.length_a   1.000
_cell.length_b   1.000
_cell.length_c   1.000
_cell.angle_alpha   90.00
_cell.angle_beta   90.00
_cell.angle_gamma   90.00
#
_symmetry.space_group_name_H-M   'P 1'
#
loop_
_entity.id
_entity.type
_entity.pdbx_description
1 polymer ?
#
loop_
_entity_poly.entity_id
_entity_poly.type
_entity_poly.pdbx_seq_one_letter_code
_entity_poly.pdbx_strand_id
1 'polypeptide(L)'
;MKQLLTILLLSVFSLTCFADDQVVSTRKERNLIRKGNELYDKKEYKNAEEVYNQALKENPMSYRALYNKALTQIRIGEDEDLKDQEQKKQYLQSGIQAMESVASINGVDPEVSSMAHYNLGNIAFKSGDYASAVQSYKQSLRLDPTSDKARKNLRIAQKKLQQQNNQNQDQQDQQQEQQQEQKKQEEQKQQQNQQDQQQEQQSQPQSNKQQEQQQPQDGEMSEQSAEQILKAMENKENSTRQRVQGQLNKGNKNSGRNRPIKKW
;
A
#
# COMPACT_ATOMS: atom_id res chain seq x y z
N MET A 1 -64.30 -5.80 -59.28
CA MET A 1 -63.57 -6.99 -59.81
C MET A 1 -62.10 -6.77 -59.49
N LYS A 2 -61.55 -7.47 -58.49
CA LYS A 2 -60.50 -8.51 -58.65
C LYS A 2 -59.36 -7.99 -59.56
N GLN A 3 -58.12 -7.78 -59.11
CA GLN A 3 -57.18 -8.87 -58.77
C GLN A 3 -55.86 -8.35 -58.13
N LEU A 4 -55.39 -9.11 -57.12
CA LEU A 4 -54.00 -9.58 -56.88
C LEU A 4 -52.91 -8.51 -56.59
N LEU A 5 -52.43 -8.35 -55.35
CA LEU A 5 -51.47 -9.23 -54.63
C LEU A 5 -50.07 -9.27 -55.27
N THR A 6 -49.14 -8.45 -54.76
CA THR A 6 -47.74 -8.86 -54.53
C THR A 6 -47.08 -7.92 -53.53
N ILE A 7 -46.80 -8.47 -52.36
CA ILE A 7 -45.96 -7.92 -51.30
C ILE A 7 -44.50 -8.03 -51.79
N LEU A 8 -43.77 -6.93 -51.87
CA LEU A 8 -42.31 -6.97 -51.99
C LEU A 8 -41.70 -6.24 -50.79
N LEU A 9 -41.58 -6.98 -49.69
CA LEU A 9 -40.89 -6.56 -48.48
C LEU A 9 -39.38 -6.66 -48.77
N LEU A 10 -38.79 -5.57 -49.25
CA LEU A 10 -37.35 -5.41 -49.44
C LEU A 10 -36.69 -5.32 -48.06
N SER A 11 -36.48 -6.48 -47.41
CA SER A 11 -35.56 -6.57 -46.28
C SER A 11 -34.14 -6.44 -46.85
N VAL A 12 -33.62 -5.22 -46.84
CA VAL A 12 -32.20 -4.95 -47.03
C VAL A 12 -31.50 -5.54 -45.81
N PHE A 13 -31.12 -6.82 -45.90
CA PHE A 13 -30.20 -7.43 -44.98
C PHE A 13 -28.82 -6.87 -45.33
N SER A 14 -28.52 -5.68 -44.81
CA SER A 14 -27.20 -5.12 -44.85
C SER A 14 -26.28 -6.13 -44.16
N LEU A 15 -25.55 -6.92 -44.95
CA LEU A 15 -24.36 -7.61 -44.48
C LEU A 15 -23.40 -6.50 -44.07
N THR A 16 -23.49 -6.06 -42.82
CA THR A 16 -22.40 -5.34 -42.18
C THR A 16 -21.28 -6.36 -42.09
N CYS A 17 -20.41 -6.33 -43.09
CA CYS A 17 -19.10 -6.95 -43.00
C CYS A 17 -18.45 -6.31 -41.77
N PHE A 18 -18.51 -7.01 -40.63
CA PHE A 18 -17.64 -6.70 -39.52
C PHE A 18 -16.24 -7.00 -40.06
N ALA A 19 -15.54 -5.95 -40.47
CA ALA A 19 -14.10 -6.03 -40.64
C ALA A 19 -13.58 -6.43 -39.27
N ASP A 20 -13.20 -7.70 -39.15
CA ASP A 20 -12.52 -8.21 -37.98
C ASP A 20 -11.22 -7.42 -37.92
N ASP A 21 -11.18 -6.42 -37.04
CA ASP A 21 -10.10 -5.45 -36.90
C ASP A 21 -8.93 -6.17 -36.19
N GLN A 22 -8.41 -7.19 -36.87
CA GLN A 22 -7.28 -7.98 -36.42
C GLN A 22 -6.12 -7.01 -36.28
N VAL A 23 -5.49 -6.96 -35.11
CA VAL A 23 -4.33 -6.11 -34.84
C VAL A 23 -3.17 -6.59 -35.73
N VAL A 24 -3.07 -6.05 -36.95
CA VAL A 24 -2.04 -6.45 -37.91
C VAL A 24 -0.72 -5.79 -37.50
N SER A 25 0.21 -6.59 -36.99
CA SER A 25 1.58 -6.15 -36.71
C SER A 25 2.39 -5.94 -38.00
N THR A 26 3.12 -4.82 -38.09
CA THR A 26 3.96 -4.52 -39.26
C THR A 26 5.42 -4.87 -39.01
N ARG A 27 6.18 -5.19 -40.08
CA ARG A 27 7.63 -5.45 -39.95
C ARG A 27 8.38 -4.24 -39.38
N LYS A 28 7.95 -3.03 -39.76
CA LYS A 28 8.57 -1.77 -39.32
C LYS A 28 8.33 -1.55 -37.83
N GLU A 29 7.11 -1.74 -37.36
CA GLU A 29 6.75 -1.69 -35.92
C GLU A 29 7.59 -2.70 -35.12
N ARG A 30 7.65 -3.97 -35.52
CA ARG A 30 8.44 -4.99 -34.80
C ARG A 30 9.94 -4.64 -34.72
N ASN A 31 10.49 -4.09 -35.81
CA ASN A 31 11.88 -3.64 -35.82
C ASN A 31 12.12 -2.47 -34.85
N LEU A 32 11.16 -1.53 -34.78
CA LEU A 32 11.22 -0.42 -33.83
C LEU A 32 11.12 -0.94 -32.39
N ILE A 33 10.20 -1.85 -32.09
CA ILE A 33 10.10 -2.48 -30.76
C ILE A 33 11.42 -3.15 -30.38
N ARG A 34 12.02 -3.95 -31.27
CA ARG A 34 13.32 -4.59 -31.01
C ARG A 34 14.42 -3.55 -30.72
N LYS A 35 14.51 -2.49 -31.52
CA LYS A 35 15.47 -1.40 -31.29
C LYS A 35 15.22 -0.69 -29.95
N GLY A 36 13.97 -0.45 -29.60
CA GLY A 36 13.58 0.11 -28.30
C GLY A 36 14.01 -0.80 -27.14
N ASN A 37 13.82 -2.12 -27.28
CA ASN A 37 14.25 -3.10 -26.28
C ASN A 37 15.77 -3.09 -26.11
N GLU A 38 16.53 -3.04 -27.21
CA GLU A 38 18.00 -2.95 -27.17
C GLU A 38 18.48 -1.70 -26.42
N LEU A 39 17.81 -0.56 -26.62
CA LEU A 39 18.10 0.68 -25.88
C LEU A 39 17.71 0.58 -24.40
N TYR A 40 16.57 -0.05 -24.12
CA TYR A 40 16.11 -0.30 -22.75
C TYR A 40 17.12 -1.18 -21.98
N ASP A 41 17.64 -2.24 -22.61
CA ASP A 41 18.64 -3.13 -22.02
C ASP A 41 19.96 -2.41 -21.74
N LYS A 42 20.31 -1.40 -22.56
CA LYS A 42 21.43 -0.48 -22.33
C LYS A 42 21.13 0.60 -21.29
N LYS A 43 19.92 0.63 -20.72
CA LYS A 43 19.40 1.66 -19.79
C LYS A 43 19.30 3.05 -20.41
N GLU A 44 19.32 3.16 -21.73
CA GLU A 44 19.10 4.41 -22.45
C GLU A 44 17.59 4.70 -22.54
N TYR A 45 16.93 4.86 -21.39
CA TYR A 45 15.46 4.85 -21.32
C TYR A 45 14.80 5.98 -22.12
N LYS A 46 15.40 7.17 -22.16
CA LYS A 46 14.89 8.29 -22.97
C LYS A 46 14.91 7.95 -24.47
N ASN A 47 16.01 7.40 -24.95
CA ASN A 47 16.13 6.94 -26.35
C ASN A 47 15.16 5.79 -26.65
N ALA A 48 15.00 4.86 -25.69
CA ALA A 48 14.04 3.77 -25.82
C ALA A 48 12.60 4.29 -25.94
N GLU A 49 12.20 5.25 -25.11
CA GLU A 49 10.88 5.89 -25.16
C GLU A 49 10.60 6.52 -26.54
N GLU A 50 11.57 7.26 -27.11
CA GLU A 50 11.45 7.83 -28.45
C GLU A 50 11.20 6.77 -29.52
N VAL A 51 11.91 5.65 -29.44
CA VAL A 51 11.76 4.54 -30.40
C VAL A 51 10.41 3.84 -30.21
N TYR A 52 9.93 3.64 -28.97
CA TYR A 52 8.58 3.11 -28.75
C TYR A 52 7.48 4.07 -29.21
N ASN A 53 7.68 5.39 -29.09
CA ASN A 53 6.77 6.37 -29.69
C ASN A 53 6.71 6.24 -31.22
N GLN A 54 7.84 5.98 -31.88
CA GLN A 54 7.86 5.70 -33.32
C GLN A 54 7.11 4.39 -33.65
N ALA A 55 7.25 3.34 -32.83
CA ALA A 55 6.50 2.10 -33.00
C ALA A 55 4.99 2.32 -32.87
N LEU A 56 4.56 3.12 -31.90
CA LEU A 56 3.15 3.47 -31.69
C LEU A 56 2.61 4.42 -32.77
N LYS A 57 3.45 5.25 -33.38
CA LYS A 57 3.06 6.04 -34.56
C LYS A 57 2.83 5.17 -35.79
N GLU A 58 3.64 4.12 -35.94
CA GLU A 58 3.49 3.13 -37.02
C GLU A 58 2.26 2.23 -36.80
N ASN A 59 2.04 1.79 -35.55
CA ASN A 59 0.87 1.01 -35.16
C ASN A 59 0.35 1.48 -33.79
N PRO A 60 -0.70 2.33 -33.78
CA PRO A 60 -1.31 2.82 -32.53
C PRO A 60 -1.88 1.72 -31.63
N MET A 61 -2.20 0.55 -32.20
CA MET A 61 -2.76 -0.61 -31.49
C MET A 61 -1.67 -1.62 -31.08
N SER A 62 -0.39 -1.25 -31.14
CA SER A 62 0.70 -2.10 -30.65
C SER A 62 0.75 -2.10 -29.13
N TYR A 63 0.00 -3.01 -28.51
CA TYR A 63 0.01 -3.17 -27.05
C TYR A 63 1.38 -3.57 -26.51
N ARG A 64 2.19 -4.29 -27.28
CA ARG A 64 3.58 -4.61 -26.91
C ARG A 64 4.47 -3.37 -26.89
N ALA A 65 4.35 -2.47 -27.89
CA ALA A 65 5.05 -1.18 -27.86
C ALA A 65 4.56 -0.29 -26.71
N LEU A 66 3.25 -0.25 -26.46
CA LEU A 66 2.66 0.52 -25.35
C LEU A 66 3.13 -0.01 -24.00
N TYR A 67 3.14 -1.32 -23.81
CA TYR A 67 3.67 -1.99 -22.61
C TYR A 67 5.15 -1.64 -22.39
N ASN A 68 5.99 -1.75 -23.43
CA ASN A 68 7.40 -1.46 -23.31
C ASN A 68 7.66 0.02 -23.03
N LYS A 69 6.89 0.93 -23.66
CA LYS A 69 6.91 2.36 -23.34
C LYS A 69 6.52 2.61 -21.88
N ALA A 70 5.42 2.02 -21.42
CA ALA A 70 4.94 2.15 -20.05
C ALA A 70 6.03 1.74 -19.04
N LEU A 71 6.65 0.58 -19.24
CA LEU A 71 7.76 0.11 -18.42
C LEU A 71 8.96 1.06 -18.46
N THR A 72 9.27 1.63 -19.62
CA THR A 72 10.35 2.60 -19.82
C THR A 72 10.07 3.90 -19.06
N GLN A 73 8.87 4.44 -19.16
CA GLN A 73 8.46 5.65 -18.43
C GLN A 73 8.53 5.44 -16.92
N ILE A 74 8.12 4.28 -16.41
CA ILE A 74 8.28 3.94 -15.00
C ILE A 74 9.76 3.95 -14.61
N ARG A 75 10.66 3.37 -15.42
CA ARG A 75 12.11 3.41 -15.14
C ARG A 75 12.68 4.82 -15.15
N ILE A 76 12.23 5.69 -16.04
CA ILE A 76 12.64 7.11 -16.06
C ILE A 76 12.15 7.81 -14.78
N GLY A 77 10.90 7.58 -14.39
CA GLY A 77 10.33 8.18 -13.17
C GLY A 77 10.98 7.65 -11.88
N GLU A 78 11.47 6.41 -11.88
CA GLU A 78 12.23 5.80 -10.79
C GLU A 78 13.73 6.18 -10.79
N ASP A 79 14.22 6.86 -11.83
CA ASP A 79 15.64 7.20 -11.96
C ASP A 79 16.06 8.23 -10.91
N GLU A 80 17.02 7.87 -10.06
CA GLU A 80 17.53 8.74 -9.01
C GLU A 80 18.21 9.99 -9.58
N ASP A 81 18.85 9.88 -10.76
CA ASP A 81 19.58 10.96 -11.40
C ASP A 81 18.66 12.06 -11.98
N LEU A 82 17.39 11.74 -12.19
CA LEU A 82 16.40 12.72 -12.64
C LEU A 82 16.02 13.66 -11.47
N LYS A 83 16.55 14.88 -11.47
CA LYS A 83 16.38 15.82 -10.34
C LYS A 83 14.98 16.44 -10.24
N ASP A 84 14.29 16.56 -11.37
CA ASP A 84 12.96 17.17 -11.42
C ASP A 84 11.89 16.21 -10.90
N GLN A 85 11.33 16.55 -9.73
CA GLN A 85 10.33 15.73 -9.04
C GLN A 85 8.97 15.73 -9.75
N GLU A 86 8.61 16.83 -10.41
CA GLU A 86 7.34 16.91 -11.13
C GLU A 86 7.43 16.07 -12.41
N GLN A 87 8.57 16.15 -13.11
CA GLN A 87 8.82 15.29 -14.26
C GLN A 87 8.83 13.80 -13.86
N LYS A 88 9.44 13.44 -12.72
CA LYS A 88 9.37 12.07 -12.17
C LYS A 88 7.93 11.60 -11.99
N LYS A 89 7.12 12.42 -11.32
CA LYS A 89 5.71 12.10 -11.05
C LYS A 89 4.92 11.91 -12.33
N GLN A 90 5.13 12.77 -13.33
CA GLN A 90 4.47 12.67 -14.63
C GLN A 90 4.84 11.38 -15.36
N TYR A 91 6.13 11.00 -15.35
CA TYR A 91 6.58 9.75 -15.94
C TYR A 91 5.99 8.51 -15.24
N LEU A 92 5.99 8.50 -13.90
CA LEU A 92 5.37 7.43 -13.13
C LEU A 92 3.87 7.34 -13.43
N GLN A 93 3.15 8.46 -13.41
CA GLN A 93 1.72 8.51 -13.68
C GLN A 93 1.39 8.03 -15.09
N SER A 94 2.06 8.57 -16.12
CA SER A 94 1.85 8.17 -17.51
C SER A 94 2.18 6.69 -17.72
N GLY A 95 3.28 6.22 -17.13
CA GLY A 95 3.73 4.84 -17.27
C GLY A 95 2.78 3.85 -16.58
N ILE A 96 2.31 4.17 -15.37
CA ILE A 96 1.34 3.33 -14.64
C ILE A 96 0.01 3.30 -15.39
N GLN A 97 -0.51 4.45 -15.84
CA GLN A 97 -1.77 4.51 -16.59
C GLN A 97 -1.70 3.71 -17.91
N ALA A 98 -0.60 3.82 -18.64
CA ALA A 98 -0.39 3.03 -19.84
C ALA A 98 -0.28 1.53 -19.53
N MET A 99 0.37 1.16 -18.42
CA MET A 99 0.46 -0.23 -17.96
C MET A 99 -0.92 -0.80 -17.58
N GLU A 100 -1.77 -0.02 -16.91
CA GLU A 100 -3.14 -0.39 -16.57
C GLU A 100 -4.01 -0.57 -17.82
N SER A 101 -3.88 0.33 -18.79
CA SER A 101 -4.53 0.21 -20.09
C SER A 101 -4.16 -1.11 -20.78
N VAL A 102 -2.86 -1.43 -20.86
CA VAL A 102 -2.39 -2.71 -21.40
C VAL A 102 -2.90 -3.90 -20.58
N ALA A 103 -2.93 -3.82 -19.26
CA ALA A 103 -3.45 -4.90 -18.43
C ALA A 103 -4.94 -5.19 -18.74
N SER A 104 -5.71 -4.16 -19.10
CA SER A 104 -7.16 -4.27 -19.34
C SER A 104 -7.56 -4.89 -20.68
N ILE A 105 -6.66 -5.10 -21.65
CA ILE A 105 -6.96 -5.57 -23.02
C ILE A 105 -7.34 -7.05 -23.13
N ASN A 106 -7.83 -7.63 -22.04
CA ASN A 106 -8.08 -9.05 -21.83
C ASN A 106 -8.61 -9.75 -23.10
N GLY A 107 -7.89 -10.79 -23.54
CA GLY A 107 -8.26 -11.58 -24.71
C GLY A 107 -7.66 -11.11 -26.05
N VAL A 108 -7.15 -9.87 -26.15
CA VAL A 108 -6.49 -9.39 -27.37
C VAL A 108 -5.04 -9.87 -27.47
N ASP A 109 -4.25 -9.62 -26.42
CA ASP A 109 -2.90 -10.16 -26.27
C ASP A 109 -2.72 -10.63 -24.81
N PRO A 110 -3.09 -11.89 -24.50
CA PRO A 110 -3.01 -12.44 -23.15
C PRO A 110 -1.58 -12.47 -22.58
N GLU A 111 -0.57 -12.64 -23.43
CA GLU A 111 0.83 -12.63 -23.00
C GLU A 111 1.22 -11.24 -22.48
N VAL A 112 0.95 -10.20 -23.27
CA VAL A 112 1.29 -8.82 -22.90
C VAL A 112 0.44 -8.33 -21.72
N SER A 113 -0.86 -8.65 -21.68
CA SER A 113 -1.72 -8.34 -20.54
C SER A 113 -1.24 -9.04 -19.26
N SER A 114 -0.80 -10.31 -19.35
CA SER A 114 -0.20 -11.02 -18.21
C SER A 114 1.05 -10.33 -17.69
N MET A 115 1.95 -9.92 -18.59
CA MET A 115 3.17 -9.18 -18.23
C MET A 115 2.85 -7.83 -17.58
N ALA A 116 1.83 -7.11 -18.07
CA ALA A 116 1.39 -5.85 -17.49
C ALA A 116 0.85 -6.04 -16.06
N HIS A 117 -0.02 -7.03 -15.84
CA HIS A 117 -0.49 -7.39 -14.51
C HIS A 117 0.66 -7.78 -13.56
N TYR A 118 1.64 -8.55 -14.04
CA TYR A 118 2.82 -8.88 -13.25
C TYR A 118 3.59 -7.64 -12.82
N ASN A 119 3.81 -6.67 -13.72
CA ASN A 119 4.52 -5.44 -13.39
C ASN A 119 3.72 -4.50 -12.49
N LEU A 120 2.41 -4.36 -12.67
CA LEU A 120 1.55 -3.66 -11.72
C LEU A 120 1.64 -4.29 -10.32
N GLY A 121 1.71 -5.62 -10.26
CA GLY A 121 1.97 -6.33 -9.01
C GLY A 121 3.31 -5.96 -8.37
N ASN A 122 4.38 -5.84 -9.16
CA ASN A 122 5.70 -5.43 -8.67
C ASN A 122 5.69 -3.97 -8.16
N ILE A 123 4.99 -3.08 -8.86
CA ILE A 123 4.85 -1.66 -8.49
C ILE A 123 4.10 -1.55 -7.16
N ALA A 124 2.94 -2.20 -7.04
CA ALA A 124 2.17 -2.24 -5.80
C ALA A 124 2.95 -2.90 -4.65
N PHE A 125 3.72 -3.94 -4.94
CA PHE A 125 4.56 -4.58 -3.92
C PHE A 125 5.65 -3.62 -3.41
N LYS A 126 6.27 -2.84 -4.31
CA LYS A 126 7.31 -1.86 -3.95
C LYS A 126 6.74 -0.69 -3.13
N SER A 127 5.50 -0.28 -3.39
CA SER A 127 4.82 0.75 -2.59
C SER A 127 4.30 0.26 -1.24
N GLY A 128 4.41 -1.05 -0.96
CA GLY A 128 3.89 -1.66 0.26
C GLY A 128 2.39 -1.98 0.21
N ASP A 129 1.73 -1.72 -0.92
CA ASP A 129 0.36 -2.16 -1.16
C ASP A 129 0.34 -3.65 -1.56
N TYR A 130 0.56 -4.49 -0.56
CA TYR A 130 0.60 -5.94 -0.77
C TYR A 130 -0.76 -6.52 -1.17
N ALA A 131 -1.87 -5.86 -0.83
CA ALA A 131 -3.21 -6.29 -1.23
C ALA A 131 -3.40 -6.16 -2.75
N SER A 132 -3.09 -4.99 -3.32
CA SER A 132 -3.12 -4.78 -4.77
C SER A 132 -2.10 -5.66 -5.48
N ALA A 133 -0.89 -5.83 -4.90
CA ALA A 133 0.11 -6.74 -5.46
C ALA A 133 -0.42 -8.17 -5.62
N VAL A 134 -1.09 -8.70 -4.58
CA VAL A 134 -1.72 -10.02 -4.62
C VAL A 134 -2.75 -10.13 -5.74
N GLN A 135 -3.62 -9.14 -5.93
CA GLN A 135 -4.64 -9.19 -6.99
C GLN A 135 -4.01 -9.16 -8.38
N SER A 136 -3.02 -8.29 -8.59
CA SER A 136 -2.31 -8.17 -9.86
C SER A 136 -1.56 -9.44 -10.24
N TYR A 137 -0.82 -10.05 -9.30
CA TYR A 137 -0.17 -11.34 -9.58
C TYR A 137 -1.17 -12.48 -9.84
N LYS A 138 -2.32 -12.49 -9.15
CA LYS A 138 -3.39 -13.45 -9.46
C LYS A 138 -3.92 -13.25 -10.88
N GLN A 139 -4.10 -12.01 -11.33
CA GLN A 139 -4.52 -11.77 -12.71
C GLN A 139 -3.48 -12.23 -13.74
N SER A 140 -2.21 -11.91 -13.51
CA SER A 140 -1.13 -12.42 -14.36
C SER A 140 -1.18 -13.96 -14.47
N LEU A 141 -1.38 -14.68 -13.36
CA LEU A 141 -1.47 -16.15 -13.36
C LEU A 141 -2.76 -16.70 -13.98
N ARG A 142 -3.84 -15.91 -14.10
CA ARG A 142 -5.04 -16.33 -14.85
C ARG A 142 -4.78 -16.31 -16.35
N LEU A 143 -3.96 -15.36 -16.81
CA LEU A 143 -3.62 -15.19 -18.22
C LEU A 143 -2.42 -16.05 -18.64
N ASP A 144 -1.44 -16.21 -17.76
CA ASP A 144 -0.30 -17.12 -17.91
C ASP A 144 -0.15 -18.00 -16.65
N PRO A 145 -0.81 -19.18 -16.64
CA PRO A 145 -0.70 -20.13 -15.53
C PRO A 145 0.70 -20.73 -15.35
N THR A 146 1.63 -20.55 -16.30
CA THR A 146 2.97 -21.16 -16.29
C THR A 146 4.04 -20.26 -15.66
N SER A 147 3.71 -19.00 -15.36
CA SER A 147 4.66 -18.03 -14.80
C SER A 147 5.08 -18.36 -13.36
N ASP A 148 6.25 -19.01 -13.20
CA ASP A 148 6.87 -19.25 -11.90
C ASP A 148 7.25 -17.95 -11.17
N LYS A 149 7.61 -16.90 -11.93
CA LYS A 149 7.90 -15.57 -11.37
C LYS A 149 6.67 -14.99 -10.68
N ALA A 150 5.51 -14.99 -11.35
CA ALA A 150 4.27 -14.49 -10.78
C ALA A 150 3.83 -15.35 -9.58
N ARG A 151 3.95 -16.68 -9.66
CA ARG A 151 3.62 -17.60 -8.55
C ARG A 151 4.48 -17.35 -7.31
N LYS A 152 5.78 -17.15 -7.48
CA LYS A 152 6.70 -16.83 -6.39
C LYS A 152 6.38 -15.47 -5.77
N ASN A 153 6.19 -14.44 -6.59
CA ASN A 153 5.91 -13.09 -6.10
C ASN A 153 4.54 -13.00 -5.40
N LEU A 154 3.53 -13.72 -5.91
CA LEU A 154 2.24 -13.86 -5.23
C LEU A 154 2.40 -14.40 -3.81
N ARG A 155 3.17 -15.48 -3.64
CA ARG A 155 3.41 -16.07 -2.30
C ARG A 155 4.11 -15.09 -1.36
N ILE A 156 5.09 -14.35 -1.87
CA ILE A 156 5.82 -13.34 -1.09
C ILE A 156 4.86 -12.20 -0.70
N ALA A 157 4.05 -11.71 -1.63
CA ALA A 157 3.04 -10.68 -1.39
C ALA A 157 2.00 -11.11 -0.36
N GLN A 158 1.48 -12.34 -0.46
CA GLN A 158 0.55 -12.90 0.53
C GLN A 158 1.16 -12.95 1.94
N LYS A 159 2.42 -13.40 2.05
CA LYS A 159 3.13 -13.42 3.33
C LYS A 159 3.31 -12.02 3.91
N LYS A 160 3.65 -11.04 3.06
CA LYS A 160 3.81 -9.64 3.47
C LYS A 160 2.49 -9.01 3.91
N LEU A 161 1.40 -9.27 3.19
CA LEU A 161 0.05 -8.84 3.56
C LEU A 161 -0.36 -9.42 4.91
N GLN A 162 -0.13 -10.72 5.14
CA GLN A 162 -0.42 -11.35 6.43
C GLN A 162 0.40 -10.71 7.58
N GLN A 163 1.69 -10.46 7.35
CA GLN A 163 2.54 -9.78 8.34
C GLN A 163 2.03 -8.36 8.66
N GLN A 164 1.62 -7.61 7.64
CA GLN A 164 1.06 -6.27 7.81
C GLN A 164 -0.24 -6.30 8.62
N ASN A 165 -1.14 -7.26 8.33
CA ASN A 165 -2.39 -7.41 9.08
C ASN A 165 -2.15 -7.77 10.55
N ASN A 166 -1.22 -8.70 10.83
CA ASN A 166 -0.89 -9.08 12.21
C ASN A 166 -0.29 -7.89 12.98
N GLN A 167 0.60 -7.11 12.36
CA GLN A 167 1.17 -5.91 12.99
C GLN A 167 0.10 -4.87 13.34
N ASN A 168 -0.90 -4.69 12.47
CA ASN A 168 -2.00 -3.78 12.73
C ASN A 168 -2.90 -4.28 13.86
N GLN A 169 -3.12 -5.60 13.95
CA GLN A 169 -3.88 -6.22 15.03
C GLN A 169 -3.16 -6.08 16.39
N ASP A 170 -1.87 -6.39 16.44
CA ASP A 170 -1.04 -6.23 17.66
C ASP A 170 -1.05 -4.76 18.15
N GLN A 171 -1.09 -3.79 17.23
CA GLN A 171 -1.17 -2.36 17.58
C GLN A 171 -2.55 -1.96 18.12
N GLN A 172 -3.63 -2.52 17.58
CA GLN A 172 -4.98 -2.30 18.10
C GLN A 172 -5.17 -2.89 19.48
N ASP A 173 -4.67 -4.12 19.70
CA ASP A 173 -4.76 -4.79 20.99
C ASP A 173 -3.99 -3.99 22.07
N GLN A 174 -2.78 -3.49 21.75
CA GLN A 174 -2.02 -2.61 22.65
C GLN A 174 -2.74 -1.28 22.96
N GLN A 175 -3.43 -0.69 21.98
CA GLN A 175 -4.22 0.53 22.23
C GLN A 175 -5.43 0.26 23.13
N GLN A 176 -6.09 -0.88 22.97
CA GLN A 176 -7.21 -1.27 23.84
C GLN A 176 -6.74 -1.55 25.27
N GLU A 177 -5.61 -2.24 25.45
CA GLU A 177 -5.02 -2.47 26.78
C GLU A 177 -4.67 -1.14 27.48
N GLN A 178 -4.06 -0.19 26.77
CA GLN A 178 -3.77 1.14 27.34
C GLN A 178 -5.04 1.91 27.74
N GLN A 179 -6.11 1.84 26.95
CA GLN A 179 -7.38 2.47 27.33
C GLN A 179 -8.03 1.80 28.54
N GLN A 180 -7.94 0.47 28.66
CA GLN A 180 -8.46 -0.24 29.82
C GLN A 180 -7.66 0.08 31.10
N GLU A 181 -6.34 0.18 31.01
CA GLU A 181 -5.50 0.61 32.14
C GLU A 181 -5.82 2.04 32.57
N GLN A 182 -6.01 2.97 31.62
CA GLN A 182 -6.42 4.34 31.94
C GLN A 182 -7.77 4.39 32.66
N LYS A 183 -8.78 3.64 32.18
CA LYS A 183 -10.09 3.57 32.86
C LYS A 183 -9.99 3.01 34.28
N LYS A 184 -9.19 1.96 34.49
CA LYS A 184 -8.97 1.41 35.84
C LYS A 184 -8.29 2.42 36.78
N GLN A 185 -7.34 3.21 36.27
CA GLN A 185 -6.72 4.27 37.08
C GLN A 185 -7.71 5.40 37.42
N GLU A 186 -8.59 5.76 36.51
CA GLU A 186 -9.64 6.77 36.77
C GLU A 186 -10.68 6.27 37.78
N GLU A 187 -11.12 5.02 37.67
CA GLU A 187 -12.04 4.41 38.65
C GLU A 187 -11.41 4.32 40.05
N GLN A 188 -10.13 3.95 40.15
CA GLN A 188 -9.41 3.94 41.42
C GLN A 188 -9.31 5.34 42.05
N LYS A 189 -9.01 6.37 41.25
CA LYS A 189 -9.01 7.75 41.74
C LYS A 189 -10.38 8.22 42.21
N GLN A 190 -11.45 7.84 41.52
CA GLN A 190 -12.81 8.17 41.97
C GLN A 190 -13.18 7.45 43.27
N GLN A 191 -12.82 6.17 43.43
CA GLN A 191 -13.07 5.45 44.68
C GLN A 191 -12.28 6.05 45.84
N GLN A 192 -11.01 6.41 45.62
CA GLN A 192 -10.18 7.06 46.64
C GLN A 192 -10.77 8.41 47.07
N ASN A 193 -11.19 9.25 46.12
CA ASN A 193 -11.87 10.51 46.44
C ASN A 193 -13.20 10.34 47.21
N GLN A 194 -13.96 9.26 46.94
CA GLN A 194 -15.19 8.96 47.71
C GLN A 194 -14.88 8.48 49.13
N GLN A 195 -13.79 7.74 49.32
CA GLN A 195 -13.34 7.28 50.63
C GLN A 195 -12.83 8.45 51.48
N ASP A 196 -12.07 9.36 50.89
CA ASP A 196 -11.60 10.58 51.55
C ASP A 196 -12.78 11.48 51.98
N GLN A 197 -13.81 11.64 51.13
CA GLN A 197 -15.04 12.36 51.50
C GLN A 197 -15.83 11.71 52.64
N GLN A 198 -15.83 10.38 52.75
CA GLN A 198 -16.48 9.68 53.87
C GLN A 198 -15.69 9.81 55.18
N GLN A 199 -14.35 9.83 55.12
CA GLN A 199 -13.52 10.08 56.30
C GLN A 199 -13.62 11.53 56.81
N GLU A 200 -13.79 12.52 55.92
CA GLU A 200 -14.10 13.90 56.33
C GLU A 200 -15.48 14.02 56.99
N GLN A 201 -16.48 13.26 56.56
CA GLN A 201 -17.81 13.27 57.21
C GLN A 201 -17.87 12.52 58.55
N GLN A 202 -16.99 11.54 58.80
CA GLN A 202 -16.88 10.86 60.09
C GLN A 202 -16.01 11.61 61.12
N SER A 203 -15.29 12.64 60.69
CA SER A 203 -14.49 13.52 61.54
C SER A 203 -15.31 14.76 61.96
N GLN A 204 -16.48 14.56 62.56
CA GLN A 204 -17.12 15.61 63.36
C GLN A 204 -16.64 15.52 64.82
N PRO A 205 -15.88 16.51 65.34
CA PRO A 205 -15.71 16.63 66.77
C PRO A 205 -16.99 17.19 67.38
N GLN A 206 -17.47 16.53 68.43
CA GLN A 206 -18.42 17.11 69.36
C GLN A 206 -17.75 18.28 70.09
N SER A 207 -18.42 19.43 70.04
CA SER A 207 -18.35 20.58 70.96
C SER A 207 -17.27 21.67 70.81
N ASN A 208 -17.86 22.88 70.80
CA ASN A 208 -17.44 24.17 71.35
C ASN A 208 -16.66 25.18 70.51
N LYS A 209 -17.34 26.34 70.37
CA LYS A 209 -16.88 27.68 70.02
C LYS A 209 -15.44 27.98 70.45
N GLN A 210 -14.60 28.36 69.50
CA GLN A 210 -13.98 29.68 69.49
C GLN A 210 -13.37 29.99 68.12
N GLN A 211 -13.56 31.24 67.70
CA GLN A 211 -13.01 31.82 66.48
C GLN A 211 -11.49 31.84 66.55
N GLU A 212 -10.83 31.38 65.49
CA GLU A 212 -9.58 32.01 65.03
C GLU A 212 -9.36 31.75 63.54
N GLN A 213 -8.88 32.80 62.87
CA GLN A 213 -8.66 32.89 61.42
C GLN A 213 -7.65 31.84 60.95
N GLN A 214 -7.98 31.12 59.87
CA GLN A 214 -6.99 30.37 59.10
C GLN A 214 -6.94 30.85 57.65
N GLN A 215 -5.72 31.20 57.24
CA GLN A 215 -5.29 31.33 55.85
C GLN A 215 -5.53 30.01 55.10
N PRO A 216 -5.72 30.05 53.77
CA PRO A 216 -5.74 28.83 52.97
C PRO A 216 -4.33 28.24 52.97
N GLN A 217 -4.13 27.16 53.74
CA GLN A 217 -2.98 26.27 53.58
C GLN A 217 -3.22 25.44 52.32
N ASP A 218 -2.33 25.60 51.35
CA ASP A 218 -2.21 24.70 50.20
C ASP A 218 -2.14 23.26 50.72
N GLY A 219 -3.08 22.43 50.26
CA GLY A 219 -3.21 21.05 50.69
C GLY A 219 -1.92 20.28 50.43
N GLU A 220 -1.14 20.05 51.49
CA GLU A 220 -0.03 19.12 51.48
C GLU A 220 -0.60 17.73 51.12
N MET A 221 -0.29 17.27 49.91
CA MET A 221 -0.51 15.89 49.51
C MET A 221 0.11 15.00 50.60
N SER A 222 -0.67 14.07 51.16
CA SER A 222 -0.12 13.12 52.13
C SER A 222 1.10 12.44 51.50
N GLU A 223 2.16 12.26 52.28
CA GLU A 223 3.44 11.67 51.82
C GLU A 223 3.21 10.32 51.10
N GLN A 224 2.19 9.58 51.55
CA GLN A 224 1.73 8.33 50.93
C GLN A 224 1.13 8.52 49.52
N SER A 225 0.35 9.58 49.29
CA SER A 225 -0.20 9.92 47.96
C SER A 225 0.89 10.37 47.00
N ALA A 226 1.86 11.17 47.48
CA ALA A 226 3.02 11.56 46.68
C ALA A 226 3.86 10.33 46.28
N GLU A 227 4.08 9.39 47.21
CA GLU A 227 4.85 8.16 46.97
C GLU A 227 4.14 7.22 45.98
N GLN A 228 2.81 7.10 46.04
CA GLN A 228 2.02 6.33 45.07
C GLN A 228 2.10 6.92 43.67
N ILE A 229 2.03 8.26 43.54
CA ILE A 229 2.17 8.95 42.26
C ILE A 229 3.57 8.74 41.68
N LEU A 230 4.61 8.86 42.51
CA LEU A 230 6.00 8.62 42.10
C LEU A 230 6.21 7.19 41.62
N LYS A 231 5.69 6.20 42.35
CA LYS A 231 5.76 4.78 41.97
C LYS A 231 5.01 4.49 40.67
N ALA A 232 3.86 5.13 40.46
CA ALA A 232 3.10 5.02 39.22
C ALA A 232 3.85 5.65 38.02
N MET A 233 4.51 6.79 38.22
CA MET A 233 5.36 7.43 37.21
C MET A 233 6.59 6.59 36.87
N GLU A 234 7.27 6.04 37.87
CA GLU A 234 8.44 5.18 37.69
C GLU A 234 8.11 3.90 36.91
N ASN A 235 6.98 3.26 37.21
CA ASN A 235 6.51 2.10 36.47
C ASN A 235 6.22 2.44 35.00
N LYS A 236 5.63 3.61 34.73
CA LYS A 236 5.34 4.10 33.38
C LYS A 236 6.61 4.46 32.60
N GLU A 237 7.61 5.02 33.27
CA GLU A 237 8.90 5.31 32.66
C GLU A 237 9.67 4.02 32.33
N ASN A 238 9.66 3.05 33.25
CA ASN A 238 10.31 1.76 33.07
C ASN A 238 9.68 0.96 31.91
N SER A 239 8.35 0.93 31.79
CA SER A 239 7.67 0.26 30.68
C SER A 239 7.98 0.95 29.34
N THR A 240 8.03 2.29 29.32
CA THR A 240 8.41 3.06 28.14
C THR A 240 9.85 2.78 27.70
N ARG A 241 10.80 2.72 28.65
CA ARG A 241 12.21 2.36 28.40
C ARG A 241 12.33 0.97 27.79
N GLN A 242 11.66 -0.03 28.36
CA GLN A 242 11.69 -1.39 27.83
C GLN A 242 11.15 -1.47 26.39
N ARG A 243 10.09 -0.71 26.08
CA ARG A 243 9.50 -0.65 24.74
C ARG A 243 10.47 -0.05 23.72
N VAL A 244 11.10 1.08 24.05
CA VAL A 244 12.10 1.73 23.18
C VAL A 244 13.30 0.81 22.97
N GLN A 245 13.80 0.16 24.03
CA GLN A 245 14.93 -0.76 23.94
C GLN A 245 14.61 -2.04 23.15
N GLY A 246 13.38 -2.55 23.24
CA GLY A 246 12.87 -3.65 22.42
C GLY A 246 12.78 -3.30 20.93
N GLN A 247 12.38 -2.07 20.59
CA GLN A 247 12.34 -1.58 19.21
C GLN A 247 13.76 -1.42 18.63
N LEU A 248 14.70 -0.88 19.40
CA LEU A 248 16.11 -0.77 19.01
C LEU A 248 16.76 -2.14 18.77
N ASN A 249 16.49 -3.12 19.64
CA ASN A 249 17.00 -4.48 19.51
C ASN A 249 16.40 -5.25 18.32
N LYS A 250 15.14 -4.98 17.94
CA LYS A 250 14.51 -5.54 16.73
C LYS A 250 15.07 -4.90 15.45
N GLY A 251 15.41 -3.60 15.48
CA GLY A 251 16.11 -2.92 14.39
C GLY A 251 17.53 -3.47 14.16
N ASN A 252 18.27 -3.75 15.24
CA ASN A 252 19.67 -4.20 15.16
C ASN A 252 19.84 -5.70 14.83
N LYS A 253 18.79 -6.52 15.01
CA LYS A 253 18.81 -7.94 14.57
C LYS A 253 18.61 -8.12 13.06
N ASN A 254 18.19 -7.08 12.34
CA ASN A 254 17.97 -7.12 10.89
C ASN A 254 19.14 -6.55 10.08
N SER A 255 20.13 -5.91 10.71
CA SER A 255 21.37 -5.41 10.11
C SER A 255 22.56 -6.41 10.16
N GLY A 256 22.41 -7.54 10.87
CA GLY A 256 23.51 -8.48 11.16
C GLY A 256 23.57 -9.79 10.38
N ARG A 257 22.72 -10.03 9.36
CA ARG A 257 22.85 -11.24 8.51
C ARG A 257 23.80 -11.00 7.34
N ASN A 258 25.08 -10.94 7.66
CA ASN A 258 26.16 -11.09 6.69
C ASN A 258 26.09 -12.51 6.13
N ARG A 259 25.65 -12.67 4.88
CA ARG A 259 25.68 -13.97 4.18
C ARG A 259 27.11 -14.20 3.65
N PRO A 260 27.75 -15.33 3.93
CA PRO A 260 29.07 -15.61 3.38
C PRO A 260 28.96 -15.77 1.85
N ILE A 261 29.78 -15.00 1.13
CA ILE A 261 29.98 -15.10 -0.31
C ILE A 261 30.59 -16.48 -0.58
N LYS A 262 29.83 -17.39 -1.19
CA LYS A 262 30.40 -18.60 -1.80
C LYS A 262 31.12 -18.17 -3.07
N LYS A 263 32.45 -18.26 -3.06
CA LYS A 263 33.27 -18.26 -4.27
C LYS A 263 33.08 -19.61 -4.97
N TRP A 264 32.46 -19.60 -6.13
CA TRP A 264 32.70 -20.49 -7.27
C TRP A 264 32.56 -19.65 -8.52
#